data_AF-A0A5B8NMI4-F1
#
_entry.id   AF-A0A5B8NMI4-F1
#
_cell.length_a   1.000
_cell.length_b   1.000
_cell.length_c   1.000
_cell.angle_alpha   90.00
_cell.angle_beta   90.00
_cell.angle_gamma   90.00
#
_symmetry.space_group_name_H-M   'P 1'
#
loop_
_entity.id
_entity.type
_entity.pdbx_description
1 polymer ?
#
loop_
_entity_poly.entity_id
_entity_poly.type
_entity_poly.pdbx_seq_one_letter_code
_entity_poly.pdbx_strand_id
1 'polypeptide(L)'
;MNQNTTPNPYDVLEVSPAASKAEITKAFTQAMKKRKYSTNVIAQARKSLTNPQQRIKADYLRPILPTPKRFKRQDYSELQEPPPEFHVLPDYDNLEEMLQESQSTSSLDQKIGTDLVNFLLSQDL
;
A
#
# COMPACT_ATOMS: atom_id res chain seq x y z
N MET A 1 -22.20 30.14 -0.15
CA MET A 1 -21.34 29.08 0.43
C MET A 1 -20.88 29.56 1.81
N ASN A 2 -21.50 29.05 2.88
CA ASN A 2 -21.21 29.48 4.25
C ASN A 2 -19.98 28.74 4.78
N GLN A 3 -18.79 29.29 4.55
CA GLN A 3 -17.54 28.76 5.09
C GLN A 3 -17.36 29.20 6.55
N ASN A 4 -18.14 28.63 7.46
CA ASN A 4 -17.87 28.70 8.92
C ASN A 4 -16.76 27.71 9.30
N THR A 5 -15.66 27.72 8.56
CA THR A 5 -14.56 26.79 8.75
C THR A 5 -13.70 27.33 9.89
N THR A 6 -13.87 26.78 11.09
CA THR A 6 -13.02 27.12 12.24
C THR A 6 -11.56 26.83 11.88
N PRO A 7 -10.64 27.81 11.95
CA PRO A 7 -9.24 27.60 11.58
C PRO A 7 -8.56 26.54 12.45
N ASN A 8 -7.48 25.94 11.95
CA ASN A 8 -6.67 25.02 12.75
C ASN A 8 -6.03 25.77 13.92
N PRO A 9 -6.17 25.32 15.19
CA PRO A 9 -5.58 26.02 16.33
C PRO A 9 -4.05 26.14 16.27
N TYR A 10 -3.36 25.20 15.62
CA TYR A 10 -1.92 25.27 15.42
C TYR A 10 -1.52 26.41 14.48
N ASP A 11 -2.28 26.61 13.39
CA ASP A 11 -2.05 27.70 12.44
C ASP A 11 -2.40 29.06 13.04
N VAL A 12 -3.43 29.13 13.88
CA VAL A 12 -3.84 30.37 14.56
C VAL A 12 -2.77 30.88 15.52
N LEU A 13 -2.15 29.96 16.26
CA LEU A 13 -1.09 30.29 17.22
C LEU A 13 0.31 30.22 16.62
N GLU A 14 0.46 29.76 15.38
CA GLU A 14 1.74 29.58 14.69
C GLU A 14 2.72 28.71 15.51
N VAL A 15 2.21 27.58 16.02
CA VAL A 15 2.97 26.62 16.83
C VAL A 15 2.92 25.21 16.24
N SER A 16 3.97 24.43 16.49
CA SER A 16 4.04 23.02 16.10
C SER A 16 3.07 22.15 16.94
N PRO A 17 2.55 21.03 16.41
CA PRO A 17 1.81 20.04 17.19
C PRO A 17 2.59 19.49 18.39
N ALA A 18 3.93 19.50 18.31
CA ALA A 18 4.82 19.11 19.41
C ALA A 18 5.01 20.20 20.49
N ALA A 19 4.36 21.35 20.36
CA ALA A 19 4.63 22.50 21.22
C ALA A 19 4.28 22.25 22.70
N SER A 20 5.13 22.79 23.58
CA SER A 20 4.92 22.73 25.03
C SER A 20 3.84 23.72 25.49
N LYS A 21 3.30 23.53 26.71
CA LYS A 21 2.31 24.46 27.29
C LYS A 21 2.86 25.89 27.45
N ALA A 22 4.16 26.01 27.74
CA ALA A 22 4.85 27.30 27.85
C ALA A 22 4.92 27.99 26.48
N GLU A 23 5.29 27.26 25.43
CA GLU A 23 5.33 27.76 24.05
C GLU A 23 3.96 28.22 23.57
N ILE A 24 2.91 27.43 23.81
CA ILE A 24 1.52 27.80 23.48
C ILE A 24 1.12 29.11 24.16
N THR A 25 1.52 29.31 25.42
CA THR A 25 1.19 30.54 26.16
C THR A 25 1.95 31.74 25.59
N LYS A 26 3.23 31.59 25.27
CA LYS A 26 4.04 32.62 24.61
C LYS A 26 3.44 32.98 23.25
N ALA A 27 3.12 31.98 22.45
CA ALA A 27 2.53 32.14 21.12
C ALA A 27 1.16 32.83 21.16
N PHE A 28 0.31 32.52 22.14
CA PHE A 28 -0.94 33.23 22.37
C PHE A 28 -0.72 34.74 22.54
N THR A 29 0.26 35.15 23.36
CA THR A 29 0.55 36.59 23.52
C THR A 29 1.04 37.23 22.23
N GLN A 30 1.82 36.50 21.41
CA GLN A 30 2.28 37.00 20.12
C GLN A 30 1.13 37.11 19.10
N ALA A 31 0.25 36.11 19.03
CA ALA A 31 -0.92 36.12 18.14
C ALA A 31 -1.86 37.30 18.46
N MET A 32 -2.10 37.57 19.75
CA MET A 32 -2.87 38.73 20.21
C MET A 32 -2.25 40.07 19.78
N LYS A 33 -0.92 40.17 19.75
CA LYS A 33 -0.20 41.35 19.26
C LYS A 33 -0.28 41.49 17.74
N LYS A 34 -0.14 40.39 16.99
CA LYS A 34 -0.20 40.36 15.52
C LYS A 34 -1.60 40.67 14.97
N ARG A 35 -2.67 40.37 15.72
CA ARG A 35 -4.07 40.63 15.34
C ARG A 35 -4.47 40.06 13.97
N LYS A 36 -3.81 38.99 13.53
CA LYS A 36 -4.10 38.30 12.25
C LYS A 36 -5.45 37.57 12.28
N TYR A 37 -5.86 37.10 13.46
CA TYR A 37 -7.15 36.46 13.71
C TYR A 37 -7.93 37.27 14.76
N SER A 38 -9.25 37.06 14.82
CA SER A 38 -10.07 37.69 15.87
C SER A 38 -9.67 37.17 17.25
N THR A 39 -9.83 38.02 18.27
CA THR A 39 -9.49 37.69 19.67
C THR A 39 -10.20 36.42 20.16
N ASN A 40 -11.47 36.25 19.77
CA ASN A 40 -12.25 35.04 20.09
C ASN A 40 -11.63 33.77 19.49
N VAL A 41 -11.18 33.82 18.24
CA VAL A 41 -10.55 32.67 17.57
C VAL A 41 -9.21 32.33 18.22
N ILE A 42 -8.41 33.33 18.58
CA ILE A 42 -7.12 33.14 19.26
C ILE A 42 -7.33 32.53 20.66
N ALA A 43 -8.31 33.02 21.42
CA ALA A 43 -8.67 32.47 22.72
C ALA A 43 -9.18 31.03 22.63
N GLN A 44 -10.01 30.73 21.64
CA GLN A 44 -10.52 29.38 21.38
C GLN A 44 -9.39 28.42 21.01
N ALA A 45 -8.43 28.85 20.17
CA ALA A 45 -7.27 28.05 19.80
C ALA A 45 -6.39 27.73 21.01
N ARG A 46 -6.13 28.70 21.88
CA ARG A 46 -5.40 28.46 23.14
C ARG A 46 -6.14 27.44 24.00
N LYS A 47 -7.46 27.59 24.17
CA LYS A 47 -8.29 26.69 24.98
C LYS A 47 -8.23 25.25 24.44
N SER A 48 -8.30 25.08 23.11
CA SER A 48 -8.23 23.74 22.49
C SER A 48 -6.87 23.08 22.65
N LEU A 49 -5.76 23.82 22.52
CA LEU A 49 -4.42 23.24 22.68
C LEU A 49 -4.01 23.02 24.15
N THR A 50 -4.63 23.75 25.08
CA THR A 50 -4.34 23.59 26.52
C THR A 50 -5.13 22.43 27.13
N ASN A 51 -6.33 22.12 26.62
CA ASN A 51 -7.12 20.97 27.06
C ASN A 51 -6.67 19.70 26.32
N PRO A 52 -6.20 18.65 27.02
CA PRO A 52 -5.67 17.44 26.38
C PRO A 52 -6.70 16.73 25.48
N GLN A 53 -7.97 16.67 25.88
CA GLN A 53 -9.01 16.02 25.08
C GLN A 53 -9.28 16.76 23.77
N GLN A 54 -9.24 18.09 23.79
CA GLN A 54 -9.44 18.91 22.59
C GLN A 54 -8.19 18.92 21.71
N ARG A 55 -7.00 18.88 22.33
CA ARG A 55 -5.72 18.78 21.62
C ARG A 55 -5.62 17.50 20.82
N ILE A 56 -5.98 16.36 21.42
CA ILE A 56 -6.05 15.07 20.71
C ILE A 56 -6.94 15.18 19.47
N LYS A 57 -8.13 15.80 19.59
CA LYS A 57 -9.00 16.00 18.42
C LYS A 57 -8.34 16.84 17.33
N ALA A 58 -7.60 17.88 17.70
CA ALA A 58 -6.86 18.70 16.74
C ALA A 58 -5.74 17.91 16.06
N ASP A 59 -4.99 17.10 16.82
CA ASP A 59 -3.88 16.30 16.31
C ASP A 59 -4.34 15.29 15.25
N TYR A 60 -5.44 14.58 15.52
CA TYR A 60 -5.95 13.55 14.61
C TYR A 60 -6.79 14.11 13.46
N LEU A 61 -7.62 15.12 13.71
CA LEU A 61 -8.59 15.59 12.71
C LEU A 61 -8.05 16.73 11.85
N ARG A 62 -6.96 17.39 12.27
CA ARG A 62 -6.39 18.56 11.56
C ARG A 62 -4.86 18.51 11.52
N PRO A 63 -4.29 17.47 10.90
CA PRO A 63 -2.84 17.36 10.78
C PRO A 63 -2.26 18.53 9.98
N ILE A 64 -1.10 19.02 10.41
CA ILE A 64 -0.30 19.97 9.63
C ILE A 64 0.45 19.15 8.57
N LEU A 65 -0.04 19.19 7.33
CA LEU A 65 0.56 18.44 6.24
C LEU A 65 1.73 19.23 5.63
N PRO A 66 2.82 18.55 5.25
CA PRO A 66 3.90 19.18 4.50
C PRO A 66 3.38 19.67 3.15
N THR A 67 4.04 20.69 2.58
CA THR A 67 3.73 21.16 1.24
C THR A 67 3.86 20.00 0.25
N PRO A 68 2.82 19.69 -0.55
CA PRO A 68 2.87 18.56 -1.46
C PRO A 68 3.99 18.77 -2.48
N LYS A 69 4.95 17.85 -2.50
CA LYS A 69 5.99 17.85 -3.53
C LYS A 69 5.39 17.19 -4.77
N ARG A 70 5.28 17.97 -5.85
CA ARG A 70 4.88 17.41 -7.14
C ARG A 70 5.92 16.38 -7.58
N PHE A 71 5.47 15.16 -7.86
CA PHE A 71 6.34 14.14 -8.44
C PHE A 71 6.87 14.62 -9.80
N LYS A 72 8.14 14.33 -10.08
CA LYS A 72 8.70 14.53 -11.42
C LYS A 72 7.98 13.58 -12.37
N ARG A 73 7.71 14.05 -13.60
CA ARG A 73 7.27 13.15 -14.67
C ARG A 73 8.40 12.16 -14.91
N GLN A 74 8.10 10.88 -14.82
CA GLN A 74 9.02 9.85 -15.29
C GLN A 74 9.05 9.90 -16.81
N ASP A 75 10.22 9.62 -17.36
CA ASP A 75 10.37 9.40 -18.79
C ASP A 75 9.89 7.99 -19.09
N TYR A 76 8.88 7.87 -19.95
CA TYR A 76 8.30 6.60 -20.38
C TYR A 76 8.71 6.27 -21.82
N SER A 77 9.89 6.73 -22.25
CA SER A 77 10.40 6.44 -23.59
C SER A 77 10.51 4.94 -23.87
N GLU A 78 10.72 4.11 -22.85
CA GLU A 78 10.70 2.64 -22.93
C GLU A 78 9.37 2.07 -23.49
N LEU A 79 8.24 2.78 -23.32
CA LEU A 79 6.95 2.35 -23.88
C LEU A 79 6.84 2.56 -25.39
N GLN A 80 7.81 3.24 -26.00
CA GLN A 80 7.88 3.45 -27.45
C GLN A 80 8.68 2.35 -28.14
N GLU A 81 9.37 1.50 -27.37
CA GLU A 81 10.07 0.34 -27.91
C GLU A 81 9.07 -0.67 -28.47
N PRO A 82 9.37 -1.29 -29.63
CA PRO A 82 8.51 -2.34 -30.17
C PRO A 82 8.42 -3.50 -29.17
N PRO A 83 7.27 -4.18 -29.11
CA PRO A 83 7.12 -5.35 -28.24
C PRO A 83 8.19 -6.41 -28.60
N PRO A 84 8.68 -7.16 -27.60
CA PRO A 84 9.68 -8.19 -27.84
C PRO A 84 9.14 -9.26 -28.80
N GLU A 85 10.04 -9.80 -29.62
CA GLU A 85 9.70 -10.88 -30.53
C GLU A 85 9.46 -12.17 -29.74
N PHE A 86 8.28 -12.75 -29.91
CA PHE A 86 7.94 -14.04 -29.32
C PHE A 86 8.29 -15.16 -30.31
N HIS A 87 9.27 -16.00 -29.95
CA HIS A 87 9.58 -17.21 -30.71
C HIS A 87 8.96 -18.42 -30.01
N VAL A 88 8.12 -19.16 -30.74
CA VAL A 88 7.66 -20.48 -30.31
C VAL A 88 8.82 -21.46 -30.48
N LEU A 89 9.16 -22.18 -29.42
CA LEU A 89 10.23 -23.17 -29.45
C LEU A 89 9.69 -24.48 -30.08
N PRO A 90 10.20 -24.92 -31.23
CA PRO A 90 9.67 -26.09 -31.95
C PRO A 90 9.88 -27.41 -31.19
N ASP A 91 10.83 -27.42 -30.24
CA ASP A 91 11.15 -28.58 -29.41
C ASP A 91 9.96 -29.09 -28.58
N TYR A 92 8.92 -28.27 -28.43
CA TYR A 92 7.73 -28.58 -27.63
C TYR A 92 6.47 -28.81 -28.46
N ASP A 93 6.55 -28.83 -29.79
CA ASP A 93 5.39 -29.03 -30.65
C ASP A 93 4.82 -30.47 -30.55
N ASN A 94 5.68 -31.46 -30.26
CA ASN A 94 5.32 -32.88 -30.23
C ASN A 94 5.19 -33.45 -28.80
N LEU A 95 4.98 -32.59 -27.79
CA LEU A 95 4.88 -33.03 -26.39
C LEU A 95 3.78 -34.08 -26.17
N GLU A 96 2.66 -33.95 -26.87
CA GLU A 96 1.54 -34.88 -26.77
C GLU A 96 1.92 -36.28 -27.28
N GLU A 97 2.66 -36.35 -28.40
CA GLU A 97 3.15 -37.61 -28.96
C GLU A 97 4.17 -38.28 -28.04
N MET A 98 5.10 -37.50 -27.49
CA MET A 98 6.10 -38.00 -26.53
C MET A 98 5.45 -38.55 -25.24
N LEU A 99 4.39 -37.90 -24.76
CA LEU A 99 3.63 -38.38 -23.60
C LEU A 99 2.92 -39.70 -23.92
N GLN A 100 2.32 -39.83 -25.09
CA GLN A 100 1.67 -41.06 -25.53
C GLN A 100 2.68 -42.21 -25.70
N GLU A 101 3.85 -41.95 -26.29
CA GLU A 101 4.92 -42.94 -26.44
C GLU A 101 5.41 -43.43 -25.06
N SER A 102 5.59 -42.51 -24.10
CA SER A 102 6.00 -42.86 -22.73
C SER A 102 4.99 -43.72 -21.97
N GLN A 103 3.70 -43.57 -22.29
CA GLN A 103 2.61 -44.33 -21.66
C GLN A 103 2.30 -45.64 -22.39
N SER A 104 2.75 -45.79 -23.64
CA SER A 104 2.61 -47.02 -24.40
C SER A 104 3.61 -48.06 -23.90
N THR A 105 3.20 -48.88 -22.94
CA THR A 105 3.98 -50.05 -22.53
C THR A 105 4.00 -51.09 -23.65
N SER A 106 5.16 -51.73 -23.88
CA SER A 106 5.27 -52.81 -24.85
C SER A 106 4.28 -53.94 -24.50
N SER A 107 3.63 -54.50 -25.52
CA SER A 107 2.71 -55.64 -25.34
C SER A 107 3.34 -56.84 -24.62
N LEU A 108 4.67 -56.98 -24.72
CA LEU A 108 5.43 -58.03 -24.04
C LEU A 108 5.56 -57.72 -22.54
N ASP A 109 5.81 -56.47 -22.18
CA ASP A 109 5.87 -56.01 -20.78
C ASP A 109 4.50 -56.12 -20.10
N GLN A 110 3.41 -55.86 -20.82
CA GLN A 110 2.06 -56.09 -20.34
C GLN A 110 1.81 -57.57 -20.03
N LYS A 111 2.24 -58.47 -20.93
CA LYS A 111 2.11 -59.92 -20.72
C LYS A 111 2.94 -60.41 -19.54
N ILE A 112 4.19 -59.98 -19.44
CA ILE A 112 5.05 -60.31 -18.29
C ILE A 112 4.39 -59.81 -16.99
N GLY A 113 3.87 -58.58 -16.99
CA GLY A 113 3.15 -58.03 -15.85
C GLY A 113 1.94 -58.88 -15.45
N THR A 114 1.12 -59.29 -16.41
CA THR A 114 -0.05 -60.16 -16.12
C THR A 114 0.37 -61.55 -15.64
N ASP A 115 1.42 -62.13 -16.22
CA ASP A 115 1.88 -63.46 -15.85
C ASP A 115 2.46 -63.48 -14.43
N LEU A 116 3.20 -62.45 -14.04
CA LEU A 116 3.71 -62.28 -12.68
C LEU A 116 2.57 -62.10 -11.66
N VAL A 117 1.56 -61.28 -11.98
CA VAL A 117 0.39 -61.10 -11.12
C VAL A 117 -0.34 -62.43 -10.94
N ASN A 118 -0.60 -63.16 -12.02
CA ASN A 118 -1.27 -64.46 -11.97
C ASN A 118 -0.46 -65.50 -11.18
N PHE A 119 0.88 -65.51 -11.34
CA PHE A 119 1.77 -66.40 -10.60
C PHE A 119 1.72 -66.13 -9.10
N LEU A 120 1.78 -64.86 -8.67
CA LEU A 120 1.68 -64.49 -7.26
C LEU A 120 0.33 -64.87 -6.66
N LEU A 121 -0.77 -64.62 -7.39
CA LEU A 121 -2.11 -65.01 -6.95
C LEU A 121 -2.29 -66.54 -6.85
N SER A 122 -1.52 -67.32 -7.62
CA SER A 122 -1.54 -68.79 -7.55
C SER A 122 -0.69 -69.39 -6.43
N GLN A 123 0.16 -68.59 -5.75
CA GLN A 123 0.94 -69.04 -4.59
C GLN A 123 0.22 -68.85 -3.25
N ASP A 124 -0.84 -68.04 -3.20
CA ASP A 124 -1.61 -67.74 -1.98
C ASP A 124 -2.82 -68.67 -1.76
N LEU A 125 -2.84 -69.87 -2.35
CA LEU A 125 -3.82 -70.95 -2.08
C LEU A 125 -3.16 -72.26 -1.59
#